data_AF-A0A9W3SGV2-F1
#
_entry.id   AF-A0A9W3SGV2-F1
#
_cell.length_a   1.000
_cell.length_b   1.000
_cell.length_c   1.000
_cell.angle_alpha   90.00
_cell.angle_beta   90.00
_cell.angle_gamma   90.00
#
_symmetry.space_group_name_H-M   'P 1'
#
loop_
_entity.id
_entity.type
_entity.pdbx_description
1 polymer ?
#
loop_
_entity_poly.entity_id
_entity_poly.type
_entity_poly.pdbx_seq_one_letter_code
_entity_poly.pdbx_strand_id
1 'polypeptide(L)' 'MNLQQKIESEISILRRLIDRYKLCDDSESIGMVIAYEYGLQMLIEVYEMSKQKEVLPF' A
#
# COMPACT_ATOMS: atom_id res chain seq x y z
N MET A 1 1.79 -9.76 15.90
CA MET A 1 1.00 -9.29 14.73
C MET A 1 0.97 -10.40 13.70
N ASN A 2 -0.24 -10.80 13.28
CA ASN A 2 -0.40 -11.71 12.14
C ASN A 2 -0.07 -10.96 10.82
N LEU A 3 0.03 -11.71 9.72
CA LEU A 3 0.38 -11.15 8.41
C LEU A 3 -0.62 -10.08 7.95
N GLN A 4 -1.92 -10.30 8.19
CA GLN A 4 -2.98 -9.34 7.87
C GLN A 4 -2.80 -8.01 8.60
N GLN A 5 -2.56 -8.02 9.91
CA GLN A 5 -2.33 -6.82 10.71
C GLN A 5 -1.07 -6.07 10.26
N LYS A 6 -0.03 -6.78 9.83
CA LYS A 6 1.17 -6.15 9.25
C LYS A 6 0.82 -5.42 7.95
N ILE A 7 0.10 -6.07 7.05
CA ILE A 7 -0.27 -5.49 5.75
C ILE A 7 -1.22 -4.30 5.93
N GLU A 8 -2.22 -4.39 6.80
CA GLU A 8 -3.12 -3.29 7.13
C GLU A 8 -2.36 -2.08 7.73
N SER A 9 -1.36 -2.35 8.57
CA SER A 9 -0.48 -1.31 9.12
C SER A 9 0.34 -0.62 8.03
N GLU A 10 0.95 -1.38 7.12
CA GLU A 10 1.73 -0.83 6.00
C GLU A 10 0.85 -0.01 5.04
N ILE A 11 -0.36 -0.48 4.73
CA ILE A 11 -1.35 0.27 3.93
C ILE A 11 -1.68 1.61 4.60
N SER A 12 -1.89 1.61 5.93
CA SER A 12 -2.17 2.83 6.69
C SER A 12 -1.01 3.83 6.65
N ILE A 13 0.23 3.33 6.74
CA ILE A 13 1.45 4.14 6.67
C ILE A 13 1.59 4.76 5.27
N LEU A 14 1.46 3.96 4.21
CA LEU A 14 1.57 4.44 2.82
C LEU A 14 0.53 5.52 2.51
N ARG A 15 -0.73 5.33 2.92
CA ARG A 15 -1.78 6.34 2.75
C ARG A 15 -1.42 7.66 3.44
N ARG A 16 -0.94 7.61 4.67
CA ARG A 16 -0.52 8.81 5.42
C ARG A 16 0.67 9.52 4.77
N LEU A 17 1.60 8.78 4.17
CA LEU A 17 2.71 9.38 3.44
C LEU A 17 2.20 10.07 2.17
N ILE A 18 1.37 9.39 1.38
CA ILE A 18 0.74 9.96 0.18
C ILE A 18 0.00 11.26 0.53
N ASP A 19 -0.85 11.25 1.56
CA ASP A 19 -1.61 12.44 1.97
C ASP A 19 -0.70 13.60 2.38
N ARG A 20 0.42 13.32 3.07
CA ARG A 20 1.40 14.35 3.43
C ARG A 20 2.10 14.92 2.20
N TYR A 21 2.58 14.06 1.30
CA TYR A 21 3.30 14.52 0.12
C TYR A 21 2.38 15.23 -0.87
N LYS A 22 1.09 14.87 -0.95
CA LYS A 22 0.08 15.61 -1.73
C LYS A 22 -0.16 17.04 -1.24
N LEU A 23 0.10 17.32 0.04
CA LEU A 23 -0.01 18.66 0.64
C LEU A 23 1.30 19.45 0.57
N CYS A 24 2.41 18.84 0.14
CA CYS A 24 3.67 19.51 -0.05
C CYS A 24 3.74 20.14 -1.46
N ASP A 25 3.96 21.45 -1.52
CA ASP A 25 4.22 22.22 -2.76
C ASP A 25 5.63 21.99 -3.36
N ASP A 26 6.37 21.00 -2.86
CA ASP A 26 7.68 20.64 -3.40
C ASP A 26 7.53 19.83 -4.69
N SER A 27 8.18 20.24 -5.77
CA SER A 27 8.22 19.51 -7.03
C SER A 27 8.71 18.06 -6.88
N GLU A 28 9.55 17.77 -5.88
CA GLU A 28 10.01 16.41 -5.58
C GLU A 28 8.93 15.56 -4.87
N SER A 29 7.91 16.19 -4.26
CA SER A 29 6.81 15.51 -3.57
C SER A 29 5.94 14.70 -4.55
N ILE A 30 5.78 15.18 -5.78
CA ILE A 30 4.98 14.54 -6.83
C ILE A 30 5.54 13.16 -7.17
N GLY A 31 6.87 13.03 -7.28
CA GLY A 31 7.53 11.76 -7.53
C GLY A 31 7.31 10.75 -6.39
N MET A 32 7.32 11.24 -5.15
CA MET A 32 7.05 10.43 -3.96
C MET A 32 5.60 9.93 -3.91
N VAL A 33 4.63 10.80 -4.25
CA VAL A 33 3.21 10.41 -4.35
C VAL A 33 3.04 9.28 -5.36
N ILE A 34 3.59 9.42 -6.57
CA ILE A 34 3.47 8.41 -7.63
C ILE A 34 4.10 7.09 -7.19
N ALA A 35 5.30 7.13 -6.60
CA ALA A 35 5.99 5.93 -6.13
C ALA A 35 5.18 5.19 -5.04
N TYR A 36 4.61 5.93 -4.09
CA TYR A 36 3.82 5.34 -3.01
C TYR A 36 2.44 4.84 -3.47
N GLU A 37 1.79 5.53 -4.40
CA GLU A 37 0.54 5.04 -4.99
C GLU A 37 0.76 3.72 -5.74
N TYR A 38 1.83 3.63 -6.53
CA TYR A 38 2.19 2.39 -7.22
C TYR A 38 2.53 1.25 -6.23
N GLY A 39 3.34 1.53 -5.22
CA GLY A 39 3.67 0.55 -4.18
C GLY A 39 2.44 0.07 -3.40
N LEU A 40 1.52 0.99 -3.09
CA LEU A 40 0.27 0.67 -2.41
C LEU A 40 -0.63 -0.24 -3.25
N GLN A 41 -0.76 0.04 -4.55
CA GLN A 41 -1.53 -0.81 -5.47
C GLN A 41 -0.96 -2.23 -5.51
N MET A 42 0.34 -2.37 -5.75
CA MET A 42 1.00 -3.69 -5.79
C MET A 42 0.85 -4.46 -4.47
N LEU A 43 0.96 -3.78 -3.32
CA LEU A 43 0.79 -4.39 -2.01
C LEU A 43 -0.62 -4.95 -1.82
N ILE A 44 -1.65 -4.21 -2.25
CA ILE A 44 -3.05 -4.65 -2.19
C ILE A 44 -3.26 -5.85 -3.11
N GLU A 45 -2.80 -5.79 -4.35
CA GLU A 45 -2.94 -6.88 -5.33
C GLU A 45 -2.31 -8.18 -4.83
N VAL A 46 -1.06 -8.12 -4.34
CA VAL A 46 -0.37 -9.29 -3.80
C VAL A 46 -1.10 -9.84 -2.56
N TYR A 47 -1.62 -8.96 -1.70
CA TYR A 47 -2.37 -9.38 -0.53
C TYR A 47 -3.67 -10.10 -0.90
N GLU A 48 -4.43 -9.57 -1.85
CA GLU A 48 -5.65 -10.19 -2.35
C GLU A 48 -5.37 -11.54 -3.02
N MET A 49 -4.33 -11.62 -3.87
CA MET A 49 -3.88 -12.88 -4.47
C MET A 49 -3.45 -13.91 -3.40
N SER A 50 -2.80 -13.46 -2.32
CA SER A 50 -2.39 -14.33 -1.22
C SER A 50 -3.60 -14.93 -0.48
N LYS A 51 -4.66 -14.13 -0.31
CA LYS A 51 -5.93 -14.57 0.28
C LYS A 51 -6.69 -15.55 -0.62
N GLN A 52 -6.70 -15.33 -1.94
CA GLN A 52 -7.40 -16.22 -2.87
C GLN A 52 -6.79 -17.64 -2.91
N LYS A 53 -5.48 -17.79 -2.70
CA LYS A 53 -4.82 -19.10 -2.64
C LYS A 53 -5.16 -19.91 -1.39
N GLU A 54 -5.54 -19.29 -0.27
CA GLU A 54 -5.95 -20.00 0.95
C GLU A 54 -7.38 -20.56 0.87
N VAL A 55 -8.20 -20.15 -0.12
CA VAL A 55 -9.65 -20.45 -0.19
C VAL A 55 -10.00 -21.50 -1.26
N LEU A 56 -9.05 -21.99 -2.05
CA LEU A 56 -9.31 -23.07 -3.03
C LEU A 56 -8.98 -24.44 -2.43
N PRO A 57 -9.96 -25.22 -1.95
CA PRO A 57 -9.76 -26.64 -1.74
C PRO A 57 -9.74 -27.32 -3.11
N PHE A 58 -8.63 -27.97 -3.43
CA PHE A 58 -8.65 -29.07 -4.40
C PHE A 58 -9.33 -30.28 -3.75
#